data_AF-F3FVQ7-F1
#
_entry.id   AF-F3FVQ7-F1
#
_cell.length_a   1.000
_cell.length_b   1.000
_cell.length_c   1.000
_cell.angle_alpha   90.00
_cell.angle_beta   90.00
_cell.angle_gamma   90.00
#
_symmetry.space_group_name_H-M   'P 1'
#
loop_
_entity.id
_entity.type
_entity.pdbx_description
1 polymer ?
#
loop_
_entity_poly.entity_id
_entity_poly.type
_entity_poly.pdbx_seq_one_letter_code
_entity_poly.pdbx_strand_id
1 'polypeptide(L)'
;DGHDIEDSNLILDRRLTLRLRAQARQLGVSVASLVHLAWAQVLGKVSSKRTVVFGTVLMGRMQSGEGAQRALGMFINTLPLRVDMAGQSARGGVRATHARLTALLGHEHAPLVLAQRC
;
A
#
# COMPACT_ATOMS: atom_id res chain seq x y z
N ASP A 1 -0.58 26.65 1.35
CA ASP A 1 -0.41 27.27 0.02
C ASP A 1 0.52 26.39 -0.82
N GLY A 2 -0.05 25.46 -1.59
CA GLY A 2 0.69 24.39 -2.30
C GLY A 2 1.44 24.87 -3.56
N HIS A 3 1.93 26.11 -3.56
CA HIS A 3 2.57 26.74 -4.72
C HIS A 3 4.02 26.27 -4.96
N ASP A 4 4.65 25.58 -4.01
CA ASP A 4 6.02 25.04 -4.11
C ASP A 4 6.06 23.50 -4.30
N ILE A 5 4.98 22.87 -4.76
CA ILE A 5 5.00 21.44 -5.08
C ILE A 5 5.61 21.26 -6.47
N GLU A 6 6.85 20.79 -6.51
CA GLU A 6 7.53 20.39 -7.76
C GLU A 6 7.25 18.91 -8.04
N ASP A 7 6.51 18.65 -9.12
CA ASP A 7 6.20 17.29 -9.55
C ASP A 7 7.38 16.66 -10.29
N SER A 8 7.82 15.50 -9.81
CA SER A 8 8.86 14.68 -10.44
C SER A 8 8.31 13.32 -10.82
N ASN A 9 8.47 12.94 -12.09
CA ASN A 9 8.03 11.66 -12.62
C ASN A 9 9.22 10.84 -13.13
N LEU A 10 9.35 9.61 -12.67
CA LEU A 10 10.35 8.65 -13.16
C LEU A 10 9.67 7.40 -13.69
N ILE A 11 9.82 7.14 -14.99
CA ILE A 11 9.34 5.90 -15.60
C ILE A 11 10.31 4.77 -15.26
N LEU A 12 9.80 3.73 -14.62
CA LEU A 12 10.58 2.51 -14.40
C LEU A 12 10.78 1.77 -15.71
N ASP A 13 12.04 1.45 -16.02
CA ASP A 13 12.41 0.66 -17.19
C ASP A 13 11.57 -0.63 -17.31
N ARG A 14 11.29 -1.04 -18.55
CA ARG A 14 10.46 -2.20 -18.86
C ARG A 14 11.04 -3.49 -18.27
N ARG A 15 12.35 -3.69 -18.33
CA ARG A 15 13.01 -4.89 -17.79
C ARG A 15 12.88 -4.92 -16.28
N LEU A 16 13.05 -3.79 -15.60
CA LEU A 16 12.82 -3.68 -14.16
C LEU A 16 11.37 -4.02 -13.79
N THR A 17 10.41 -3.44 -14.49
CA THR A 17 8.98 -3.68 -14.26
C THR A 17 8.61 -5.16 -14.42
N LEU A 18 9.14 -5.83 -15.45
CA LEU A 18 8.94 -7.27 -15.65
C LEU A 18 9.54 -8.10 -14.52
N ARG A 19 10.74 -7.75 -14.04
CA ARG A 19 11.39 -8.42 -12.92
C ARG A 19 10.62 -8.24 -11.62
N LEU A 20 10.08 -7.05 -11.35
CA LEU A 20 9.24 -6.80 -10.18
C LEU A 20 7.97 -7.67 -10.21
N ARG A 21 7.30 -7.76 -11.36
CA ARG A 21 6.14 -8.65 -11.55
C ARG A 21 6.49 -10.13 -11.35
N ALA A 22 7.63 -10.57 -11.88
CA ALA A 22 8.10 -11.94 -11.70
C ALA A 22 8.39 -12.25 -10.22
N GLN A 23 9.05 -11.35 -9.50
CA GLN A 23 9.30 -11.51 -8.06
C GLN A 23 7.99 -11.52 -7.26
N ALA A 24 7.05 -10.62 -7.55
CA ALA A 24 5.74 -10.61 -6.89
C ALA A 24 5.02 -11.96 -7.07
N ARG A 25 5.00 -12.49 -8.29
CA ARG A 25 4.41 -13.80 -8.60
C ARG A 25 5.11 -14.94 -7.87
N GLN A 26 6.44 -14.96 -7.86
CA GLN A 26 7.22 -15.99 -7.15
C GLN A 26 7.00 -15.96 -5.63
N LEU A 27 6.75 -14.79 -5.06
CA LEU A 27 6.53 -14.63 -3.62
C LEU A 27 5.05 -14.78 -3.22
N GLY A 28 4.13 -14.91 -4.18
CA GLY A 28 2.69 -14.98 -3.92
C GLY A 28 2.09 -13.67 -3.40
N VAL A 29 2.64 -12.52 -3.81
CA VAL A 29 2.23 -11.19 -3.32
C VAL A 29 1.83 -10.28 -4.48
N SER A 30 1.21 -9.14 -4.17
CA SER A 30 0.93 -8.11 -5.17
C SER A 30 2.15 -7.23 -5.44
N VAL A 31 2.24 -6.65 -6.65
CA VAL A 31 3.24 -5.62 -6.96
C VAL A 31 3.06 -4.40 -6.06
N ALA A 32 1.83 -4.11 -5.63
CA ALA A 32 1.56 -3.07 -4.65
C ALA A 32 2.37 -3.29 -3.36
N SER A 33 2.48 -4.52 -2.85
CA SER A 33 3.29 -4.82 -1.65
C SER A 33 4.78 -4.48 -1.84
N LEU A 34 5.33 -4.70 -3.03
CA LEU A 34 6.70 -4.28 -3.36
C LEU A 34 6.84 -2.76 -3.32
N VAL A 35 5.91 -2.05 -3.95
CA VAL A 35 5.94 -0.57 -4.03
C VAL A 35 5.75 0.05 -2.64
N HIS A 36 4.84 -0.48 -1.82
CA HIS A 36 4.64 -0.01 -0.44
C HIS A 36 5.87 -0.21 0.42
N LEU A 37 6.58 -1.34 0.28
CA LEU A 37 7.85 -1.53 0.99
C LEU A 37 8.93 -0.57 0.49
N ALA A 38 9.03 -0.36 -0.82
CA ALA A 38 9.98 0.60 -1.40
C ALA A 38 9.72 2.02 -0.88
N TRP A 39 8.45 2.43 -0.84
CA TRP A 39 8.05 3.71 -0.26
C TRP A 39 8.36 3.82 1.23
N ALA A 40 8.10 2.75 2.00
CA ALA A 40 8.46 2.70 3.41
C ALA A 40 9.97 2.91 3.61
N GLN A 41 10.81 2.30 2.76
CA GLN A 41 12.26 2.47 2.80
C GLN A 41 12.69 3.92 2.53
N VAL A 42 12.09 4.58 1.54
CA VAL A 42 12.34 6.00 1.27
C VAL A 42 11.99 6.83 2.51
N LEU A 43 10.76 6.68 3.03
CA LEU A 43 10.31 7.38 4.23
C LEU A 43 11.22 7.11 5.44
N GLY A 44 11.62 5.86 5.65
CA GLY A 44 12.50 5.48 6.75
C GLY A 44 13.87 6.16 6.67
N LYS A 45 14.42 6.28 5.45
CA LYS A 45 15.69 6.98 5.21
C LYS A 45 15.58 8.48 5.44
N VAL A 46 14.57 9.14 4.88
CA VAL A 46 14.44 10.60 5.01
C VAL A 46 14.02 11.04 6.41
N SER A 47 13.28 10.20 7.15
CA SER A 47 12.83 10.50 8.51
C SER A 47 13.73 9.94 9.61
N SER A 48 14.79 9.20 9.27
CA SER A 48 15.62 8.44 10.21
C SER A 48 14.81 7.52 11.14
N LYS A 49 13.70 6.94 10.63
CA LYS A 49 12.83 6.02 11.39
C LYS A 49 12.97 4.58 10.88
N ARG A 50 12.96 3.64 11.82
CA ARG A 50 12.93 2.19 11.55
C ARG A 50 11.52 1.65 11.26
N THR A 51 10.51 2.38 11.69
CA THR A 51 9.09 2.10 11.46
C THR A 51 8.43 3.36 10.95
N VAL A 52 7.62 3.23 9.91
CA VAL A 52 6.88 4.35 9.31
C VAL A 52 5.40 3.98 9.19
N VAL A 53 4.55 5.00 9.20
CA VAL A 53 3.12 4.89 8.94
C VAL A 53 2.77 5.88 7.84
N PHE A 54 2.02 5.43 6.83
CA PHE A 54 1.52 6.29 5.76
C PHE A 54 0.16 5.77 5.28
N GLY A 55 -0.62 6.63 4.65
CA GLY A 55 -1.92 6.26 4.07
C GLY A 55 -1.74 5.36 2.85
N THR A 56 -2.51 4.28 2.77
CA THR A 56 -2.69 3.48 1.55
C THR A 56 -4.14 3.58 1.11
N VAL A 57 -4.33 3.73 -0.21
CA VAL A 57 -5.65 3.81 -0.81
C VAL A 57 -6.10 2.41 -1.19
N LEU A 58 -7.22 1.98 -0.62
CA LEU A 58 -7.92 0.76 -0.99
C LEU A 58 -9.13 1.12 -1.84
N MET A 59 -9.30 0.41 -2.96
CA MET A 59 -10.49 0.54 -3.79
C MET A 59 -11.46 -0.57 -3.44
N GLY A 60 -12.54 -0.23 -2.75
CA GLY A 60 -13.61 -1.15 -2.41
C GLY A 60 -14.37 -1.56 -3.66
N ARG A 61 -14.11 -2.75 -4.16
CA ARG A 61 -15.01 -3.48 -5.05
C ARG A 61 -14.95 -4.93 -4.58
N MET A 62 -16.10 -5.51 -4.21
CA MET A 62 -16.43 -6.96 -4.28
C MET A 62 -17.35 -7.44 -3.15
N GLN A 63 -18.36 -6.67 -2.76
CA GLN A 63 -19.57 -7.26 -2.14
C GLN A 63 -20.80 -6.82 -2.90
N SER A 64 -20.79 -7.08 -4.21
CA SER A 64 -22.02 -7.07 -4.98
C SER A 64 -22.78 -8.37 -4.76
N GLY A 65 -23.28 -8.59 -3.53
CA GLY A 65 -24.32 -9.58 -3.28
C GLY A 65 -25.58 -9.23 -4.09
N GLU A 66 -26.47 -10.21 -4.27
CA GLU A 66 -27.77 -10.02 -4.92
C GLU A 66 -28.51 -8.82 -4.30
N GLY A 67 -28.47 -7.66 -4.97
CA GLY A 67 -28.94 -6.37 -4.45
C GLY A 67 -28.02 -5.17 -4.73
N ALA A 68 -26.75 -5.39 -5.08
CA ALA A 68 -25.78 -4.31 -5.28
C ALA A 68 -25.82 -3.62 -6.67
N GLN A 69 -26.89 -3.81 -7.44
CA GLN A 69 -27.11 -3.07 -8.69
C GLN A 69 -27.39 -1.57 -8.46
N ARG A 70 -27.38 -1.07 -7.22
CA ARG A 70 -27.69 0.34 -6.90
C ARG A 70 -26.62 1.11 -6.12
N ALA A 71 -25.40 0.59 -5.96
CA ALA A 71 -24.28 1.37 -5.42
C ALA A 71 -23.21 1.62 -6.49
N LEU A 72 -23.55 2.39 -7.52
CA LEU A 72 -22.58 2.97 -8.45
C LEU A 72 -21.79 4.05 -7.70
N GLY A 73 -20.77 3.63 -6.96
CA GLY A 73 -19.82 4.52 -6.30
C GLY A 73 -18.49 3.80 -6.07
N MET A 74 -17.38 4.41 -6.50
CA MET A 74 -16.05 3.95 -6.10
C MET A 74 -15.86 4.30 -4.63
N PHE A 75 -15.94 3.31 -3.73
CA PHE A 75 -15.57 3.54 -2.33
C PHE A 75 -14.04 3.52 -2.23
N ILE A 76 -13.46 4.71 -2.24
CA ILE A 76 -12.04 4.92 -1.96
C ILE A 76 -11.93 5.09 -0.44
N ASN A 77 -11.21 4.17 0.22
CA ASN A 77 -10.87 4.32 1.63
C ASN A 77 -9.36 4.45 1.77
N THR A 78 -8.91 5.44 2.55
CA THR A 78 -7.49 5.55 2.91
C THR A 78 -7.33 5.00 4.31
N LEU A 79 -6.49 3.97 4.47
CA LEU A 79 -6.19 3.38 5.76
C LEU A 79 -4.71 3.53 6.11
N PRO A 80 -4.35 3.65 7.40
CA PRO A 80 -2.95 3.70 7.79
C PRO A 80 -2.28 2.35 7.59
N LEU A 81 -1.18 2.33 6.84
CA LEU A 81 -0.28 1.17 6.73
C LEU A 81 0.97 1.43 7.57
N ARG A 82 1.16 0.62 8.62
CA ARG A 82 2.39 0.60 9.41
C ARG A 82 3.38 -0.40 8.83
N VAL A 83 4.59 0.04 8.50
CA VAL A 83 5.67 -0.83 8.01
C VAL A 83 6.89 -0.71 8.92
N ASP A 84 7.32 -1.84 9.47
CA ASP A 84 8.60 -2.00 10.16
C ASP A 84 9.65 -2.53 9.18
N MET A 85 10.85 -1.93 9.18
CA MET A 85 11.97 -2.26 8.29
C MET A 85 13.17 -2.84 9.04
N ALA A 86 13.17 -2.86 10.38
CA ALA A 86 14.31 -3.33 11.15
C ALA A 86 14.51 -4.86 10.99
N GLY A 87 15.75 -5.27 10.74
CA GLY A 87 16.18 -6.69 10.82
C GLY A 87 15.58 -7.64 9.76
N GLN A 88 14.86 -7.13 8.75
CA GLN A 88 14.19 -7.97 7.76
C GLN A 88 14.96 -8.03 6.45
N SER A 89 15.02 -9.24 5.86
CA SER A 89 15.42 -9.38 4.46
C SER A 89 14.39 -8.72 3.55
N ALA A 90 14.80 -8.32 2.33
CA ALA A 90 13.87 -7.74 1.35
C ALA A 90 12.65 -8.65 1.12
N ARG A 91 12.85 -9.97 0.96
CA ARG A 91 11.75 -10.93 0.77
C ARG A 91 10.85 -11.04 2.01
N GLY A 92 11.44 -11.00 3.21
CA GLY A 92 10.69 -11.00 4.46
C GLY A 92 9.82 -9.75 4.60
N GLY A 93 10.41 -8.57 4.37
CA GLY A 93 9.71 -7.29 4.42
C GLY A 93 8.55 -7.23 3.42
N VAL A 94 8.72 -7.75 2.20
CA VAL A 94 7.66 -7.77 1.19
C VAL A 94 6.48 -8.63 1.64
N ARG A 95 6.74 -9.82 2.20
CA ARG A 95 5.69 -10.69 2.73
C ARG A 95 4.97 -10.08 3.92
N ALA A 96 5.72 -9.46 4.84
CA ALA A 96 5.14 -8.78 6.00
C ALA A 96 4.25 -7.59 5.57
N THR A 97 4.70 -6.78 4.62
CA THR A 97 3.89 -5.69 4.04
C THR A 97 2.67 -6.23 3.30
N HIS A 98 2.80 -7.33 2.56
CA HIS A 98 1.66 -7.98 1.91
C HIS A 98 0.60 -8.44 2.91
N ALA A 99 1.01 -9.14 3.97
CA ALA A 99 0.09 -9.61 5.01
C ALA A 99 -0.68 -8.44 5.65
N ARG A 100 -0.01 -7.31 5.92
CA ARG A 100 -0.64 -6.10 6.46
C ARG A 100 -1.65 -5.48 5.49
N LEU A 101 -1.29 -5.37 4.21
CA LEU A 101 -2.20 -4.87 3.17
C LEU A 101 -3.45 -5.76 3.04
N THR A 102 -3.27 -7.08 3.05
CA THR A 102 -4.38 -8.03 3.00
C THR A 102 -5.26 -7.94 4.26
N ALA A 103 -4.66 -7.77 5.44
CA ALA A 103 -5.43 -7.56 6.66
C ALA A 103 -6.27 -6.28 6.61
N LEU A 104 -5.76 -5.21 5.97
CA LEU A 104 -6.51 -3.96 5.78
C LEU A 104 -7.74 -4.13 4.87
N LEU A 105 -7.76 -5.13 3.97
CA LEU A 105 -8.97 -5.43 3.17
C LEU A 105 -10.14 -5.86 4.05
N GLY A 106 -9.87 -6.58 5.16
CA GLY A 106 -10.90 -6.90 6.17
C GLY A 106 -11.48 -5.66 6.89
N HIS A 107 -10.86 -4.50 6.70
CA HIS A 107 -11.26 -3.22 7.28
C HIS A 107 -11.62 -2.18 6.21
N GLU A 108 -11.87 -2.59 4.96
CA GLU A 108 -12.11 -1.66 3.84
C GLU A 108 -13.32 -0.74 4.05
N HIS A 109 -14.27 -1.13 4.91
CA HIS A 109 -15.44 -0.33 5.30
C HIS A 109 -15.23 0.54 6.55
N ALA A 110 -14.10 0.42 7.26
CA ALA A 110 -13.84 1.21 8.45
C ALA A 110 -13.55 2.67 8.07
N PRO A 111 -14.30 3.66 8.59
CA PRO A 111 -13.99 5.07 8.37
C PRO A 111 -12.58 5.42 8.86
N LEU A 112 -11.80 6.15 8.06
CA LEU A 112 -10.47 6.65 8.46
C LEU A 112 -10.50 7.41 9.80
N VAL A 113 -11.59 8.14 10.08
CA VAL A 113 -11.78 8.86 11.34
C VAL A 113 -11.77 7.94 12.57
N LEU A 114 -12.16 6.66 12.43
CA LEU A 114 -12.05 5.70 13.52
C LEU A 114 -10.61 5.22 13.70
N ALA A 115 -9.90 4.98 12.59
CA ALA A 115 -8.49 4.57 12.64
C ALA A 115 -7.56 5.66 13.21
N GLN A 116 -7.93 6.93 13.11
CA GLN A 116 -7.18 8.07 13.64
C GLN A 116 -7.43 8.37 15.13
N ARG A 117 -8.43 7.73 15.76
CA ARG A 117 -8.79 7.96 17.17
C ARG A 117 -8.16 6.94 18.13
N CYS A 118 -7.39 5.99 17.61
CA CYS A 118 -6.74 4.92 18.38
C CYS A 118 -5.25 5.19 18.58
#